data_AF-A0A9P6AL23-F1
#
_entry.id   AF-A0A9P6AL23-F1
#
_cell.length_a   1.000
_cell.length_b   1.000
_cell.length_c   1.000
_cell.angle_alpha   90.00
_cell.angle_beta   90.00
_cell.angle_gamma   90.00
#
_symmetry.space_group_name_H-M   'P 1'
#
loop_
_entity.id
_entity.type
_entity.pdbx_description
1 polymer ?
#
loop_
_entity_poly.entity_id
_entity_poly.type
_entity_poly.pdbx_seq_one_letter_code
_entity_poly.pdbx_strand_id
1 'polypeptide(L)'
;HIEPLAIAVNVCQGASTQANQVSLIFAKLFHHYTAMLQSNSIQHTPVRAIIESIRKCWAKVDHEPFILAVTLNPFLRCHLFLPSLSIMALCTMVKQLYACMFELELPTGLSSRFYEYVNSSGEVFGNGDWEEKSLMEISPVQVPLICQYFVILTHPQYLDSLAASQNEPLVKLALLLLSFVCNSAGTKRFFSIMGSVKTKSRSRLSISKLEKVSTVK
;
A
#
# COMPACT_ATOMS: atom_id res chain seq x y z
N HIS A 1 2.26 6.94 -25.83
CA HIS A 1 1.09 6.48 -25.03
C HIS A 1 1.37 5.30 -24.11
N ILE A 2 2.27 4.36 -24.43
CA ILE A 2 2.40 3.09 -23.67
C ILE A 2 3.38 3.18 -22.49
N GLU A 3 4.38 4.07 -22.56
CA GLU A 3 5.42 4.20 -21.54
C GLU A 3 4.87 4.37 -20.10
N PRO A 4 3.86 5.22 -19.81
CA PRO A 4 3.28 5.30 -18.47
C PRO A 4 2.71 3.96 -17.97
N LEU A 5 2.10 3.17 -18.87
CA LEU A 5 1.59 1.83 -18.54
C LEU A 5 2.73 0.86 -18.28
N ALA A 6 3.83 0.93 -19.04
CA ALA A 6 4.99 0.08 -18.80
C ALA A 6 5.61 0.35 -17.42
N ILE A 7 5.72 1.63 -17.03
CA ILE A 7 6.17 2.03 -15.69
C ILE A 7 5.22 1.49 -14.62
N ALA A 8 3.91 1.68 -14.81
CA ALA A 8 2.90 1.19 -13.88
C ALA A 8 2.95 -0.33 -13.71
N VAL A 9 3.11 -1.08 -14.80
CA VAL A 9 3.25 -2.55 -14.75
C VAL A 9 4.50 -2.94 -13.97
N ASN A 10 5.64 -2.29 -14.22
CA ASN A 10 6.87 -2.58 -13.48
C ASN A 10 6.73 -2.32 -11.98
N VAL A 11 6.11 -1.20 -11.59
CA VAL A 11 5.85 -0.88 -10.18
C VAL A 11 4.86 -1.88 -9.57
N CYS A 12 3.78 -2.22 -10.27
CA CYS A 12 2.76 -3.16 -9.79
C CYS A 12 3.21 -4.62 -9.77
N GLN A 13 4.32 -4.96 -10.41
CA GLN A 13 4.95 -6.29 -10.39
C GLN A 13 6.17 -6.35 -9.44
N GLY A 14 6.44 -5.29 -8.69
CA GLY A 14 7.48 -5.30 -7.66
C GLY A 14 7.18 -6.35 -6.57
N ALA A 15 8.20 -7.00 -6.02
CA ALA A 15 7.97 -8.03 -5.00
C ALA A 15 7.34 -7.50 -3.70
N SER A 16 7.41 -6.18 -3.48
CA SER A 16 6.93 -5.48 -2.30
C SER A 16 5.92 -4.38 -2.66
N THR A 17 5.16 -4.55 -3.75
CA THR A 17 4.17 -3.53 -4.15
C THR A 17 3.03 -3.47 -3.14
N GLN A 18 2.82 -2.30 -2.55
CA GLN A 18 1.81 -2.05 -1.51
C GLN A 18 0.55 -1.37 -2.06
N ALA A 19 -0.53 -1.41 -1.27
CA ALA A 19 -1.83 -0.85 -1.66
C ALA A 19 -1.77 0.66 -1.96
N ASN A 20 -1.07 1.44 -1.12
CA ASN A 20 -0.86 2.87 -1.34
C ASN A 20 -0.16 3.16 -2.68
N GLN A 21 0.87 2.38 -3.04
CA GLN A 21 1.58 2.51 -4.31
C GLN A 21 0.68 2.22 -5.50
N VAL A 22 -0.13 1.16 -5.42
CA VAL A 22 -1.12 0.84 -6.46
C VAL A 22 -2.12 1.98 -6.62
N SER A 23 -2.70 2.50 -5.53
CA SER A 23 -3.63 3.63 -5.55
C SER A 23 -3.03 4.86 -6.25
N LEU A 24 -1.79 5.22 -5.90
CA LEU A 24 -1.11 6.39 -6.48
C LEU A 24 -0.78 6.19 -7.96
N ILE A 25 -0.40 4.97 -8.38
CA ILE A 25 -0.17 4.65 -9.79
C ILE A 25 -1.47 4.76 -10.59
N PHE A 26 -2.58 4.23 -10.08
CA PHE A 26 -3.90 4.38 -10.70
C PHE A 26 -4.28 5.85 -10.85
N ALA A 27 -4.13 6.65 -9.79
CA ALA A 27 -4.39 8.08 -9.82
C ALA A 27 -3.52 8.81 -10.85
N LYS A 28 -2.22 8.53 -10.88
CA LYS A 28 -1.26 9.13 -11.83
C LYS A 28 -1.60 8.80 -13.27
N LEU A 29 -1.90 7.53 -13.57
CA LEU A 29 -2.31 7.10 -14.92
C LEU A 29 -3.60 7.79 -15.35
N PHE A 30 -4.60 7.79 -14.47
CA PHE A 30 -5.89 8.41 -14.75
C PHE A 30 -5.74 9.91 -15.04
N HIS A 31 -4.97 10.62 -14.21
CA HIS A 31 -4.68 12.05 -14.41
C HIS A 31 -3.93 12.29 -15.73
N HIS A 32 -2.87 11.52 -16.00
CA HIS A 32 -2.08 11.64 -17.22
C HIS A 32 -2.92 11.48 -18.49
N TYR A 33 -3.68 10.39 -18.59
CA TYR A 33 -4.50 10.14 -19.78
C TYR A 33 -5.69 11.10 -19.89
N THR A 34 -6.24 11.58 -18.78
CA THR A 34 -7.29 12.61 -18.80
C THR A 34 -6.74 13.93 -19.34
N ALA A 35 -5.56 14.36 -18.89
CA ALA A 35 -4.90 15.57 -19.41
C ALA A 35 -4.55 15.44 -20.90
N MET A 36 -4.11 14.26 -21.35
CA MET A 36 -3.89 13.99 -22.78
C MET A 36 -5.18 14.08 -23.60
N LEU A 37 -6.30 13.62 -23.05
CA LEU A 37 -7.61 13.71 -23.72
C LEU A 37 -8.11 15.15 -23.84
N GLN A 38 -7.77 16.01 -22.87
CA GLN A 38 -8.17 17.42 -22.84
C GLN A 38 -7.31 18.32 -23.74
N SER A 39 -6.03 18.00 -23.91
CA SER A 39 -5.07 18.80 -24.70
C SER A 39 -5.17 18.60 -26.21
N ASN A 40 -5.63 17.43 -26.67
CA ASN A 40 -5.77 17.13 -28.09
C ASN A 40 -7.25 17.06 -28.48
N SER A 41 -7.70 18.00 -29.32
CA SER A 41 -9.07 18.07 -29.87
C SER A 41 -9.44 16.92 -30.83
N ILE A 42 -8.47 16.07 -31.19
CA ILE A 42 -8.68 14.91 -32.05
C ILE A 42 -9.10 13.73 -31.17
N GLN A 43 -10.22 13.08 -31.53
CA GLN A 43 -10.76 11.90 -30.85
C GLN A 43 -9.72 10.77 -30.73
N HIS A 44 -8.93 10.76 -29.65
CA HIS A 44 -8.01 9.66 -29.36
C HIS A 44 -8.80 8.47 -28.78
N THR A 45 -9.43 7.69 -29.65
CA THR A 45 -10.08 6.41 -29.31
C THR A 45 -9.22 5.51 -28.40
N PRO A 46 -7.88 5.38 -28.61
CA PRO A 46 -7.03 4.61 -27.71
C PRO A 46 -6.94 5.17 -26.28
N VAL A 47 -6.87 6.50 -26.12
CA VAL A 47 -6.79 7.13 -24.80
C VAL A 47 -8.10 6.96 -24.03
N ARG A 48 -9.24 7.10 -24.71
CA ARG A 48 -10.55 6.81 -24.11
C ARG A 48 -10.66 5.35 -23.65
N ALA A 49 -10.21 4.41 -24.48
CA ALA A 49 -10.18 2.99 -24.14
C ALA A 49 -9.29 2.72 -22.90
N ILE A 50 -8.13 3.38 -22.80
CA ILE A 50 -7.25 3.26 -21.63
C ILE A 50 -7.92 3.81 -20.37
N ILE A 51 -8.50 5.01 -20.42
CA ILE A 51 -9.22 5.61 -19.27
C ILE A 51 -10.35 4.68 -18.82
N GLU A 52 -11.12 4.15 -19.76
CA GLU A 52 -12.22 3.24 -19.46
C GLU A 52 -11.73 1.92 -18.87
N SER A 53 -10.62 1.38 -19.36
CA SER A 53 -9.98 0.21 -18.77
C SER A 53 -9.53 0.48 -17.34
N ILE A 54 -8.93 1.64 -17.06
CA ILE A 54 -8.49 2.02 -15.70
C ILE A 54 -9.71 2.10 -14.77
N ARG A 55 -10.80 2.76 -15.20
CA ARG A 55 -12.05 2.85 -14.42
C ARG A 55 -12.64 1.47 -14.14
N LYS A 56 -12.72 0.60 -15.15
CA LYS A 56 -13.22 -0.77 -14.99
C LYS A 56 -12.36 -1.60 -14.04
N CYS A 57 -11.04 -1.45 -14.09
CA CYS A 57 -10.14 -2.11 -13.16
C CYS A 57 -10.36 -1.60 -11.73
N TRP A 58 -10.45 -0.28 -11.54
CA TRP A 58 -10.71 0.31 -10.23
C TRP A 58 -12.07 -0.16 -9.68
N ALA A 59 -13.13 -0.13 -10.47
CA ALA A 59 -14.48 -0.52 -10.06
C ALA A 59 -14.62 -1.99 -9.59
N LYS A 60 -13.67 -2.86 -9.94
CA LYS A 60 -13.68 -4.28 -9.53
C LYS A 60 -12.97 -4.56 -8.21
N VAL A 61 -12.17 -3.62 -7.74
CA VAL A 61 -11.34 -3.80 -6.54
C VAL A 61 -12.11 -3.32 -5.33
N ASP A 62 -11.90 -3.95 -4.17
CA ASP A 62 -12.39 -3.43 -2.90
C ASP A 62 -11.69 -2.09 -2.60
N HIS A 63 -12.41 -0.96 -2.69
CA HIS A 63 -11.77 0.36 -2.63
C HIS A 63 -11.24 0.71 -1.23
N GLU A 64 -11.93 0.25 -0.19
CA GLU A 64 -11.65 0.67 1.20
C GLU A 64 -10.20 0.39 1.64
N PRO A 65 -9.63 -0.82 1.47
CA PRO A 65 -8.22 -1.06 1.80
C PRO A 65 -7.25 -0.14 1.08
N PHE A 66 -7.52 0.18 -0.18
CA PHE A 66 -6.65 1.02 -1.02
C PHE A 66 -6.74 2.51 -0.66
N ILE A 67 -7.95 2.99 -0.35
CA ILE A 67 -8.19 4.35 0.13
C ILE A 67 -7.59 4.52 1.53
N LEU A 68 -7.78 3.54 2.41
CA LEU A 68 -7.28 3.62 3.78
C LEU A 68 -5.77 3.41 3.87
N ALA A 69 -5.16 2.60 3.01
CA ALA A 69 -3.70 2.48 2.95
C ALA A 69 -3.03 3.81 2.59
N VAL A 70 -3.63 4.61 1.68
CA VAL A 70 -3.15 5.97 1.40
C VAL A 70 -3.47 6.89 2.58
N THR A 71 -4.70 6.83 3.10
CA THR A 71 -5.17 7.71 4.19
C THR A 71 -4.37 7.54 5.47
N LEU A 72 -3.97 6.33 5.83
CA LEU A 72 -3.23 6.04 7.07
C LEU A 72 -1.71 6.06 6.89
N ASN A 73 -1.23 6.32 5.67
CA ASN A 73 0.19 6.54 5.43
C ASN A 73 0.60 7.89 6.06
N PRO A 74 1.55 7.92 7.01
CA PRO A 74 1.89 9.15 7.74
C PRO A 74 2.43 10.27 6.85
N PHE A 75 2.97 9.93 5.67
CA PHE A 75 3.50 10.87 4.68
C PHE A 75 2.44 11.37 3.68
N LEU A 76 1.33 10.64 3.52
CA LEU A 76 0.25 10.99 2.56
C LEU A 76 -1.02 11.45 3.26
N ARG A 77 -1.46 10.77 4.32
CA ARG A 77 -2.64 11.17 5.11
C ARG A 77 -3.90 11.32 4.23
N CYS A 78 -4.90 12.05 4.73
CA CYS A 78 -6.21 12.21 4.06
C CYS A 78 -6.25 13.29 2.97
N HIS A 79 -5.17 14.06 2.73
CA HIS A 79 -5.23 15.24 1.85
C HIS A 79 -5.54 14.89 0.39
N LEU A 80 -5.20 13.68 -0.06
CA LEU A 80 -5.42 13.25 -1.45
C LEU A 80 -6.89 12.94 -1.77
N PHE A 81 -7.71 12.69 -0.75
CA PHE A 81 -9.13 12.38 -0.93
C PHE A 81 -10.04 13.53 -0.54
N LEU A 82 -9.53 14.55 0.16
CA LEU A 82 -10.29 15.75 0.48
C LEU A 82 -10.25 16.73 -0.70
N PRO A 83 -11.38 17.38 -1.04
CA PRO A 83 -12.70 17.32 -0.39
C PRO A 83 -13.64 16.21 -0.91
N SER A 84 -13.20 15.37 -1.84
CA SER A 84 -14.05 14.36 -2.50
C SER A 84 -14.65 13.31 -1.54
N LEU A 85 -13.96 12.97 -0.47
CA LEU A 85 -14.44 12.11 0.63
C LEU A 85 -14.37 12.90 1.94
N SER A 86 -15.48 12.91 2.69
CA SER A 86 -15.50 13.57 3.99
C SER A 86 -14.70 12.78 5.05
N ILE A 87 -14.21 13.47 6.08
CA ILE A 87 -13.55 12.84 7.22
C ILE A 87 -14.48 11.81 7.88
N MET A 88 -15.79 12.07 7.92
CA MET A 88 -16.79 11.12 8.42
C MET A 88 -16.86 9.84 7.59
N ALA A 89 -16.80 9.96 6.26
CA ALA A 89 -16.79 8.80 5.37
C ALA A 89 -15.53 7.96 5.57
N LEU A 90 -14.36 8.60 5.65
CA LEU A 90 -13.09 7.91 5.94
C LEU A 90 -13.12 7.22 7.32
N CYS A 91 -13.65 7.89 8.35
CA CYS A 91 -13.81 7.30 9.69
C CYS A 91 -14.74 6.08 9.68
N THR A 92 -15.79 6.11 8.85
CA THR A 92 -16.71 4.98 8.68
C THR A 92 -16.01 3.79 8.01
N MET A 93 -15.24 4.04 6.94
CA MET A 93 -14.42 3.01 6.31
C MET A 93 -13.41 2.41 7.30
N VAL A 94 -12.75 3.24 8.13
CA VAL A 94 -11.81 2.76 9.15
C VAL A 94 -12.48 1.78 10.10
N LYS A 95 -13.68 2.09 10.60
CA LYS A 95 -14.44 1.20 11.48
C LYS A 95 -14.82 -0.11 10.77
N GLN A 96 -15.39 -0.01 9.57
CA GLN A 96 -15.84 -1.17 8.81
C GLN A 96 -14.68 -2.12 8.52
N LEU A 97 -13.56 -1.58 8.04
CA LEU A 97 -12.39 -2.38 7.72
C LEU A 97 -11.71 -2.94 8.98
N TYR A 98 -11.68 -2.18 10.08
CA TYR A 98 -11.17 -2.69 11.36
C TYR A 98 -11.99 -3.90 11.85
N ALA A 99 -13.32 -3.77 11.88
CA ALA A 99 -14.20 -4.85 12.31
C ALA A 99 -14.07 -6.08 11.40
N CYS A 100 -13.95 -5.86 10.09
CA CYS A 100 -13.76 -6.93 9.10
C CYS A 100 -12.41 -7.66 9.25
N MET A 101 -11.32 -6.94 9.46
CA MET A 101 -9.98 -7.54 9.51
C MET A 101 -9.65 -8.20 10.84
N PHE A 102 -10.19 -7.69 11.95
CA PHE A 102 -9.86 -8.21 13.27
C PHE A 102 -10.95 -9.08 13.88
N GLU A 103 -12.13 -9.18 13.27
CA GLU A 103 -13.28 -9.96 13.78
C GLU A 103 -13.60 -9.63 15.27
N LEU A 104 -13.40 -8.36 15.64
CA LEU A 104 -13.51 -7.86 17.02
C LEU A 104 -14.55 -6.74 17.12
N GLU A 105 -15.07 -6.56 18.33
CA GLU A 105 -15.83 -5.36 18.67
C GLU A 105 -14.96 -4.11 18.47
N LEU A 106 -15.59 -3.03 17.99
CA LEU A 106 -14.89 -1.78 17.71
C LEU A 106 -14.27 -1.22 19.00
N PRO A 107 -12.95 -0.97 19.04
CA PRO A 107 -12.30 -0.41 20.21
C PRO A 107 -12.90 0.95 20.59
N THR A 108 -13.14 1.12 21.89
CA THR A 108 -13.61 2.38 22.46
C THR A 108 -12.60 3.49 22.11
N GLY A 109 -13.06 4.53 21.41
CA GLY A 109 -12.21 5.66 21.01
C GLY A 109 -11.51 5.55 19.65
N LEU A 110 -11.73 4.49 18.85
CA LEU A 110 -11.14 4.38 17.50
C LEU A 110 -11.42 5.62 16.62
N SER A 111 -12.63 6.18 16.71
CA SER A 111 -12.96 7.45 16.04
C SER A 111 -12.11 8.61 16.55
N SER A 112 -11.97 8.78 17.87
CA SER A 112 -11.15 9.85 18.47
C SER A 112 -9.72 9.77 17.95
N ARG A 113 -9.13 8.57 17.99
CA ARG A 113 -7.79 8.30 17.47
C ARG A 113 -7.66 8.66 15.99
N PHE A 114 -8.68 8.36 15.18
CA PHE A 114 -8.67 8.74 13.77
C PHE A 114 -8.74 10.26 13.57
N TYR A 115 -9.53 10.99 14.36
CA TYR A 115 -9.54 12.46 14.30
C TYR A 115 -8.23 13.09 14.79
N GLU A 116 -7.63 12.54 15.85
CA GLU A 116 -6.30 12.93 16.33
C GLU A 116 -5.27 12.77 15.21
N TYR A 117 -5.26 11.62 14.55
CA TYR A 117 -4.39 11.36 13.40
C TYR A 117 -4.61 12.37 12.25
N VAL A 118 -5.87 12.60 11.84
CA VAL A 118 -6.20 13.54 10.76
C VAL A 118 -5.75 14.96 11.09
N ASN A 119 -5.90 15.38 12.35
CA ASN A 119 -5.51 16.71 12.82
C ASN A 119 -4.03 16.80 13.21
N SER A 120 -3.25 15.71 13.09
CA SER A 120 -1.87 15.64 13.58
C SER A 120 -1.73 16.02 15.05
N SER A 121 -2.74 15.68 15.86
CA SER A 121 -2.77 15.96 17.28
C SER A 121 -2.61 14.68 18.09
N GLY A 122 -2.35 14.84 19.38
CA GLY A 122 -2.16 13.73 20.32
C GLY A 122 -0.73 13.22 20.39
N GLU A 123 -0.45 12.44 21.43
CA GLU A 123 0.91 12.00 21.77
C GLU A 123 1.48 11.01 20.75
N VAL A 124 0.65 10.09 20.24
CA VAL A 124 1.06 9.03 19.32
C VAL A 124 1.41 9.58 17.92
N PHE A 125 0.66 10.59 17.44
CA PHE A 125 0.75 11.08 16.05
C PHE A 125 1.36 12.49 15.93
N GLY A 126 1.22 13.34 16.95
CA GLY A 126 1.69 14.73 16.94
C GLY A 126 3.05 14.94 17.60
N ASN A 127 3.48 14.04 18.51
CA ASN A 127 4.74 14.12 19.27
C ASN A 127 5.45 12.75 19.40
N GLY A 128 5.04 11.76 18.61
CA GLY A 128 5.43 10.36 18.81
C GLY A 128 6.18 9.76 17.63
N ASP A 129 6.44 8.46 17.74
CA ASP A 129 7.15 7.62 16.77
C ASP A 129 6.49 7.55 15.39
N TRP A 130 5.26 8.05 15.25
CA TRP A 130 4.51 8.14 14.00
C TRP A 130 4.50 9.54 13.36
N GLU A 131 5.22 10.50 13.94
CA GLU A 131 5.37 11.83 13.34
C GLU A 131 6.23 11.75 12.06
N GLU A 132 5.82 12.46 11.01
CA GLU A 132 6.54 12.50 9.73
C GLU A 132 8.02 12.86 9.90
N LYS A 133 8.37 13.80 10.77
CA LYS A 133 9.75 14.22 11.01
C LYS A 133 10.60 13.10 11.62
N SER A 134 10.09 12.48 12.68
CA SER A 134 10.74 11.34 13.34
C SER A 134 10.96 10.20 12.35
N LEU A 135 9.95 9.92 11.51
CA LEU A 135 10.03 8.91 10.46
C LEU A 135 11.05 9.27 9.35
N MET A 136 11.17 10.55 8.99
CA MET A 136 12.11 11.03 7.97
C MET A 136 13.58 10.96 8.42
N GLU A 137 13.87 11.21 9.70
CA GLU A 137 15.24 11.13 10.24
C GLU A 137 15.83 9.71 10.16
N ILE A 138 14.96 8.70 10.16
CA ILE A 138 15.33 7.27 10.20
C ILE A 138 15.43 6.69 8.79
N SER A 139 14.68 7.25 7.83
CA SER A 139 14.67 6.71 6.47
C SER A 139 16.01 7.00 5.78
N PRO A 140 16.66 6.00 5.16
CA PRO A 140 17.77 6.26 4.26
C PRO A 140 17.29 7.17 3.14
N VAL A 141 18.03 8.26 2.90
CA VAL A 141 17.71 9.40 1.99
C VAL A 141 17.37 8.98 0.55
N GLN A 142 17.63 7.73 0.17
CA GLN A 142 17.44 7.19 -1.18
C GLN A 142 16.14 6.40 -1.39
N VAL A 143 15.28 6.27 -0.38
CA VAL A 143 14.00 5.54 -0.52
C VAL A 143 12.86 6.52 -0.84
N PRO A 144 12.06 6.30 -1.91
CA PRO A 144 10.92 7.15 -2.22
C PRO A 144 9.95 7.23 -1.04
N LEU A 145 9.42 8.42 -0.74
CA LEU A 145 8.53 8.73 0.40
C LEU A 145 7.45 7.66 0.67
N ILE A 146 6.84 7.17 -0.41
CA ILE A 146 5.74 6.19 -0.39
C ILE A 146 6.20 4.82 0.17
N CYS A 147 7.49 4.50 0.10
CA CYS A 147 8.10 3.25 0.55
C CYS A 147 8.86 3.40 1.88
N GLN A 148 9.10 4.62 2.35
CA GLN A 148 9.92 4.89 3.54
C GLN A 148 9.35 4.22 4.78
N TYR A 149 8.02 4.20 4.88
CA TYR A 149 7.31 3.57 5.97
C TYR A 149 7.67 2.09 6.16
N PHE A 150 7.82 1.30 5.09
CA PHE A 150 8.21 -0.11 5.19
C PHE A 150 9.63 -0.28 5.76
N VAL A 151 10.56 0.58 5.33
CA VAL A 151 11.94 0.56 5.81
C VAL A 151 11.97 0.81 7.32
N ILE A 152 11.14 1.73 7.79
CA ILE A 152 10.99 2.07 9.20
C ILE A 152 10.40 0.89 10.00
N LEU A 153 9.37 0.22 9.48
CA LEU A 153 8.79 -0.96 10.13
C LEU A 153 9.74 -2.16 10.25
N THR A 154 10.72 -2.25 9.35
CA THR A 154 11.76 -3.30 9.39
C THR A 154 13.00 -2.89 10.18
N HIS A 155 13.05 -1.66 10.71
CA HIS A 155 14.22 -1.16 11.40
C HIS A 155 14.27 -1.70 12.85
N PRO A 156 15.36 -2.37 13.27
CA PRO A 156 15.44 -3.02 14.58
C PRO A 156 15.16 -2.10 15.77
N GLN A 157 15.54 -0.82 15.67
CA GLN A 157 15.39 0.16 16.74
C GLN A 157 13.93 0.52 17.04
N TYR A 158 13.03 0.34 16.06
CA TYR A 158 11.62 0.63 16.21
C TYR A 158 10.78 -0.61 16.42
N LEU A 159 11.33 -1.82 16.33
CA LEU A 159 10.56 -3.06 16.52
C LEU A 159 9.91 -3.12 17.92
N ASP A 160 10.63 -2.63 18.95
CA ASP A 160 10.15 -2.58 20.34
C ASP A 160 9.11 -1.46 20.57
N SER A 161 9.32 -0.28 19.98
CA SER A 161 8.33 0.82 19.98
C SER A 161 7.07 0.44 19.18
N LEU A 162 7.25 -0.27 18.07
CA LEU A 162 6.16 -0.81 17.27
C LEU A 162 5.36 -1.79 18.10
N ALA A 163 6.02 -2.69 18.83
CA ALA A 163 5.37 -3.64 19.73
C ALA A 163 4.55 -2.94 20.84
N ALA A 164 5.05 -1.83 21.39
CA ALA A 164 4.31 -1.01 22.35
C ALA A 164 3.10 -0.30 21.71
N SER A 165 3.25 0.19 20.47
CA SER A 165 2.19 0.88 19.72
C SER A 165 1.22 -0.04 18.97
N GLN A 166 1.49 -1.35 18.86
CA GLN A 166 0.53 -2.33 18.32
C GLN A 166 -0.75 -2.43 19.16
N ASN A 167 -0.69 -2.00 20.42
CA ASN A 167 -1.86 -1.90 21.29
C ASN A 167 -2.77 -0.72 20.90
N GLU A 168 -2.28 0.26 20.13
CA GLU A 168 -3.11 1.33 19.59
C GLU A 168 -3.87 0.85 18.34
N PRO A 169 -5.21 0.84 18.38
CA PRO A 169 -6.02 0.24 17.31
C PRO A 169 -5.75 0.79 15.91
N LEU A 170 -5.57 2.11 15.80
CA LEU A 170 -5.37 2.75 14.50
C LEU A 170 -4.00 2.44 13.91
N VAL A 171 -2.96 2.41 14.76
CA VAL A 171 -1.60 2.03 14.37
C VAL A 171 -1.59 0.59 13.87
N LYS A 172 -2.23 -0.32 14.61
CA LYS A 172 -2.36 -1.73 14.21
C LYS A 172 -3.02 -1.88 12.83
N LEU A 173 -4.09 -1.15 12.55
CA LEU A 173 -4.75 -1.18 11.24
C LEU A 173 -3.84 -0.59 10.14
N ALA A 174 -3.16 0.52 10.42
CA ALA A 174 -2.24 1.14 9.48
C ALA A 174 -1.09 0.19 9.10
N LEU A 175 -0.50 -0.49 10.09
CA LEU A 175 0.55 -1.49 9.90
C LEU A 175 0.08 -2.62 8.97
N LEU A 176 -1.11 -3.14 9.19
CA LEU A 176 -1.68 -4.21 8.37
C LEU A 176 -1.86 -3.75 6.90
N LEU A 177 -2.45 -2.57 6.70
CA LEU A 177 -2.74 -2.06 5.35
C LEU A 177 -1.49 -1.66 4.57
N LEU A 178 -0.48 -1.14 5.27
CA LEU A 178 0.78 -0.71 4.66
C LEU A 178 1.78 -1.86 4.47
N SER A 179 1.58 -2.99 5.14
CA SER A 179 2.37 -4.22 4.90
C SER A 179 1.74 -5.14 3.84
N PHE A 180 0.49 -4.92 3.47
CA PHE A 180 -0.21 -5.72 2.47
C PHE A 180 0.43 -5.61 1.08
N VAL A 181 0.90 -6.74 0.54
CA VAL A 181 1.48 -6.84 -0.80
C VAL A 181 0.39 -7.17 -1.83
N CYS A 182 0.16 -6.27 -2.78
CA CYS A 182 -0.96 -6.34 -3.72
C CYS A 182 -0.71 -7.23 -4.95
N ASN A 183 0.40 -7.96 -5.01
CA ASN A 183 0.67 -8.87 -6.12
C ASN A 183 1.30 -10.19 -5.65
N SER A 184 1.18 -11.19 -6.51
CA SER A 184 1.87 -12.46 -6.38
C SER A 184 3.18 -12.51 -7.16
N ALA A 185 3.69 -11.38 -7.66
CA ALA A 185 4.87 -11.36 -8.54
C ALA A 185 6.13 -11.81 -7.80
N GLY A 186 6.31 -11.42 -6.52
CA GLY A 186 7.37 -11.93 -5.67
C GLY A 186 7.31 -13.46 -5.55
N THR A 187 6.14 -13.98 -5.19
CA THR A 187 5.87 -15.41 -5.10
C THR A 187 6.06 -16.15 -6.45
N LYS A 188 5.65 -15.55 -7.57
CA LYS A 188 5.83 -16.12 -8.92
C LYS A 188 7.30 -16.18 -9.32
N ARG A 189 8.09 -15.13 -9.02
CA ARG A 189 9.54 -15.14 -9.26
C ARG A 189 10.22 -16.23 -8.43
N PHE A 190 9.84 -16.34 -7.16
CA PHE A 190 10.31 -17.40 -6.29
C PHE A 190 9.96 -18.80 -6.83
N PHE A 191 8.70 -19.03 -7.24
CA PHE A 191 8.29 -20.29 -7.84
C PHE A 191 8.96 -20.57 -9.18
N SER A 192 9.31 -19.55 -9.97
CA SER A 192 10.08 -19.73 -11.20
C SER A 192 11.50 -20.24 -10.90
N ILE A 193 12.16 -19.67 -9.88
CA ILE A 193 13.47 -20.14 -9.40
C ILE A 193 13.36 -21.58 -8.91
N MET A 194 12.35 -21.88 -8.10
CA MET A 194 12.11 -23.24 -7.58
C MET A 194 11.72 -24.21 -8.69
N GLY A 195 11.03 -23.74 -9.72
CA GLY A 195 10.73 -24.49 -10.94
C GLY A 195 12.01 -24.95 -11.62
N SER A 196 12.98 -24.06 -11.83
CA SER A 196 14.30 -24.42 -12.39
C SER A 196 15.02 -25.48 -11.56
N VAL A 197 14.97 -25.38 -10.22
CA VAL A 197 15.57 -26.36 -9.30
C VAL A 197 14.82 -27.71 -9.35
N LYS A 198 13.50 -27.70 -9.54
CA LYS A 198 12.68 -28.93 -9.56
C LYS A 198 12.69 -29.65 -10.91
N THR A 199 12.77 -28.93 -12.04
CA THR A 199 12.56 -29.52 -13.37
C THR A 199 13.85 -29.84 -14.12
N LYS A 200 14.97 -29.15 -13.84
CA LYS A 200 16.24 -29.44 -14.53
C LYS A 200 16.84 -30.74 -14.02
N SER A 201 17.01 -31.71 -14.93
CA SER A 201 17.48 -33.08 -14.65
C SER A 201 18.79 -33.16 -13.84
N ARG A 202 19.69 -32.17 -13.96
CA ARG A 202 21.00 -32.15 -13.29
C ARG A 202 20.98 -31.50 -11.91
N SER A 203 19.90 -30.82 -11.53
CA SER A 203 19.77 -30.08 -10.26
C SER A 203 18.47 -30.41 -9.51
N ARG A 204 17.78 -31.49 -9.91
CA ARG A 204 16.46 -31.87 -9.38
C ARG A 204 16.54 -32.27 -7.91
N LEU A 205 16.00 -31.42 -7.05
CA LEU A 205 15.80 -31.76 -5.64
C LEU A 205 14.50 -32.53 -5.43
N SER A 206 14.47 -33.39 -4.40
CA SER A 206 13.23 -33.99 -3.91
C SER A 206 12.31 -32.91 -3.35
N ILE A 207 11.01 -33.16 -3.34
CA ILE A 207 9.98 -32.23 -2.81
C ILE A 207 10.30 -31.83 -1.36
N SER A 208 10.73 -32.78 -0.52
CA SER A 208 11.10 -32.54 0.87
C SER A 208 12.33 -31.62 1.04
N LYS A 209 13.30 -31.67 0.12
CA LYS A 209 14.44 -30.74 0.13
C LYS A 209 14.06 -29.38 -0.44
N LEU A 210 13.18 -29.35 -1.44
CA LEU A 210 12.66 -28.12 -2.02
C LEU A 210 11.90 -27.30 -0.98
N GLU A 211 11.08 -27.94 -0.15
CA GLU A 211 10.33 -27.31 0.93
C GLU A 211 11.24 -26.66 1.99
N LYS A 212 12.30 -27.36 2.41
CA LYS A 212 13.31 -26.83 3.33
C LYS A 212 14.08 -25.66 2.71
N VAL A 213 14.43 -25.75 1.43
CA VAL A 213 15.11 -24.66 0.72
C VAL A 213 14.18 -23.46 0.55
N SER A 214 12.87 -23.68 0.39
CA SER A 214 11.91 -22.56 0.28
C SER A 214 11.64 -21.84 1.58
N THR A 215 11.84 -22.47 2.74
CA THR A 215 11.61 -21.84 4.04
C THR A 215 12.82 -21.03 4.52
N VAL A 216 14.01 -21.33 4.00
CA VAL A 216 15.27 -20.64 4.36
C VAL A 216 15.58 -19.46 3.44
N LYS A 217 15.02 -19.44 2.23
CA LYS A 217 15.20 -18.36 1.24
C LYS A 217 14.13 -17.31 1.33
#